data_AF-A0A2V9BNR9-F1
#
_entry.id   AF-A0A2V9BNR9-F1
#
_cell.length_a   1.000
_cell.length_b   1.000
_cell.length_c   1.000
_cell.angle_alpha   90.00
_cell.angle_beta   90.00
_cell.angle_gamma   90.00
#
_symmetry.space_group_name_H-M   'P 1'
#
loop_
_entity.id
_entity.type
_entity.pdbx_description
1 polymer ?
#
loop_
_entity_poly.entity_id
_entity_poly.type
_entity_poly.pdbx_seq_one_letter_code
_entity_poly.pdbx_strand_id
1 'polypeptide(L)'
;MGAGTFTGIPPAPASSSSPNLTLLILRVAGSLPVLYHGSAILFGAFGGPGPQGFASFLHVPVVVGYLVGIAQFFGGLAILLGALQRIGSVCVIAVMCGAIYLVHLPHGFDINKGGYEFALTVLLVSLGLLISGPGAYSLSSILPGPLKKL
;
A
#
# COMPACT_ATOMS: atom_id res chain seq x y z
N MET A 1 -52.15 24.11 -30.76
CA MET A 1 -50.77 24.65 -30.77
C MET A 1 -50.18 24.39 -29.40
N GLY A 2 -49.31 23.38 -29.31
CA GLY A 2 -48.67 22.98 -28.05
C GLY A 2 -47.40 23.79 -27.80
N ALA A 3 -47.21 24.24 -26.57
CA ALA A 3 -45.97 24.82 -26.09
C ALA A 3 -45.45 23.91 -24.96
N GLY A 4 -44.35 23.21 -25.24
CA GLY A 4 -43.67 22.35 -24.29
C GLY A 4 -42.98 23.14 -23.19
N THR A 5 -43.17 22.72 -21.95
CA THR A 5 -42.41 23.21 -20.80
C THR A 5 -41.16 22.35 -20.58
N PHE A 6 -40.03 23.04 -20.55
CA PHE A 6 -38.68 22.50 -20.44
C PHE A 6 -38.39 22.07 -18.99
N THR A 7 -37.88 20.85 -18.85
CA THR A 7 -36.84 20.40 -17.90
C THR A 7 -36.92 20.79 -16.42
N GLY A 8 -37.30 19.83 -15.59
CA GLY A 8 -36.76 19.69 -14.23
C GLY A 8 -35.89 18.43 -14.18
N ILE A 9 -34.60 18.54 -14.54
CA ILE A 9 -33.64 17.47 -14.25
C ILE A 9 -33.53 17.42 -12.72
N PRO A 10 -33.79 16.27 -12.06
CA PRO A 10 -33.60 16.18 -10.61
C PRO A 10 -32.13 16.47 -10.27
N PRO A 11 -31.84 17.12 -9.13
CA PRO A 11 -30.46 17.40 -8.72
C PRO A 11 -29.66 16.10 -8.71
N ALA A 12 -28.42 16.17 -9.21
CA ALA A 12 -27.51 15.03 -9.26
C ALA A 12 -27.46 14.33 -7.89
N PRO A 13 -27.55 12.98 -7.83
CA PRO A 13 -27.49 12.28 -6.55
C PRO A 13 -26.15 12.60 -5.86
N ALA A 14 -26.23 12.83 -4.55
CA ALA A 14 -25.09 13.12 -3.69
C ALA A 14 -23.92 12.17 -3.99
N SER A 15 -22.72 12.72 -4.12
CA SER A 15 -21.47 12.01 -4.34
C SER A 15 -21.39 10.76 -3.45
N SER A 16 -21.36 9.57 -4.04
CA SER A 16 -21.29 8.32 -3.29
C SER A 16 -19.99 8.28 -2.47
N SER A 17 -20.08 8.49 -1.16
CA SER A 17 -18.94 8.41 -0.21
C SER A 17 -18.40 6.98 -0.06
N SER A 18 -19.18 5.96 -0.44
CA SER A 18 -18.86 4.54 -0.32
C SER A 18 -17.54 4.12 -0.99
N PRO A 19 -17.28 4.38 -2.29
CA PRO A 19 -16.02 3.99 -2.94
C PRO A 19 -14.79 4.67 -2.34
N ASN A 20 -14.91 5.94 -1.93
CA ASN A 20 -13.78 6.67 -1.33
C ASN A 20 -13.43 6.15 0.06
N LEU A 21 -14.45 5.81 0.86
CA LEU A 21 -14.26 5.18 2.17
C LEU A 21 -13.66 3.78 2.02
N THR A 22 -14.09 3.00 1.03
CA THR A 22 -13.49 1.69 0.71
C THR A 22 -11.98 1.83 0.43
N LEU A 23 -11.57 2.80 -0.38
CA LEU A 23 -10.14 3.02 -0.65
C LEU A 23 -9.36 3.46 0.58
N LEU A 24 -9.96 4.25 1.48
CA LEU A 24 -9.32 4.61 2.74
C LEU A 24 -9.11 3.37 3.63
N ILE A 25 -10.12 2.53 3.78
CA ILE A 25 -10.04 1.29 4.57
C ILE A 25 -8.96 0.38 4.00
N LEU A 26 -8.93 0.18 2.68
CA LEU A 26 -7.91 -0.65 2.02
C LEU A 26 -6.51 -0.07 2.20
N ARG A 27 -6.34 1.25 2.15
CA ARG A 27 -5.06 1.89 2.44
C ARG A 27 -4.60 1.62 3.86
N VAL A 28 -5.47 1.80 4.85
CA VAL A 28 -5.14 1.52 6.26
C VAL A 28 -4.79 0.04 6.45
N ALA A 29 -5.60 -0.87 5.94
CA ALA A 29 -5.39 -2.30 6.06
C ALA A 29 -4.09 -2.77 5.39
N GLY A 30 -3.79 -2.27 4.19
CA GLY A 30 -2.58 -2.62 3.45
C GLY A 30 -1.31 -1.97 4.00
N SER A 31 -1.41 -0.76 4.58
CA SER A 31 -0.24 0.02 5.00
C SER A 31 0.24 -0.27 6.42
N LEU A 32 -0.66 -0.57 7.37
CA LEU A 32 -0.26 -0.79 8.77
C LEU A 32 0.75 -1.94 8.93
N PRO A 33 0.55 -3.12 8.32
CA PRO A 33 1.50 -4.23 8.48
C PRO A 33 2.87 -3.91 7.87
N VAL A 34 2.90 -3.28 6.69
CA VAL A 34 4.16 -2.91 6.03
C VAL A 34 4.87 -1.77 6.74
N LEU A 35 4.15 -0.86 7.41
CA LEU A 35 4.76 0.15 8.28
C LEU A 35 5.38 -0.47 9.53
N TYR A 36 4.68 -1.43 10.15
CA TYR A 36 5.21 -2.19 11.27
C TYR A 36 6.48 -2.96 10.88
N HIS A 37 6.43 -3.79 9.84
CA HIS A 37 7.61 -4.56 9.39
C HIS A 37 8.72 -3.66 8.82
N GLY A 38 8.34 -2.61 8.09
CA GLY A 38 9.28 -1.65 7.52
C GLY A 38 10.03 -0.89 8.60
N SER A 39 9.35 -0.49 9.68
CA SER A 39 10.02 0.14 10.83
C SER A 39 10.91 -0.82 11.61
N ALA A 40 10.50 -2.09 11.73
CA ALA A 40 11.32 -3.15 12.33
C ALA A 40 12.61 -3.43 11.53
N ILE A 41 12.53 -3.42 10.19
CA ILE A 41 13.68 -3.60 9.30
C ILE A 41 14.53 -2.33 9.22
N LEU A 42 13.93 -1.15 9.09
CA LEU A 42 14.67 0.09 8.82
C LEU A 42 15.30 0.70 10.07
N PHE A 43 14.59 0.64 11.20
CA PHE A 43 14.99 1.32 12.44
C PHE A 43 15.26 0.35 13.59
N GLY A 44 15.04 -0.97 13.41
CA GLY A 44 15.07 -1.92 14.52
C GLY A 44 13.91 -1.71 15.51
N ALA A 45 12.85 -1.02 15.09
CA ALA A 45 11.71 -0.73 15.95
C ALA A 45 11.02 -2.01 16.43
N PHE A 46 10.36 -1.94 17.59
CA PHE A 46 9.62 -3.07 18.18
C PHE A 46 10.47 -4.34 18.42
N GLY A 47 11.79 -4.18 18.63
CA GLY A 47 12.72 -5.31 18.75
C GLY A 47 13.04 -5.97 17.40
N GLY A 48 12.78 -5.27 16.30
CA GLY A 48 13.07 -5.71 14.95
C GLY A 48 14.57 -5.87 14.66
N PRO A 49 14.92 -6.61 13.59
CA PRO A 49 16.30 -6.99 13.31
C PRO A 49 17.20 -5.81 12.87
N GLY A 50 16.60 -4.68 12.48
CA GLY A 50 17.30 -3.61 11.80
C GLY A 50 17.87 -4.05 10.44
N PRO A 51 18.54 -3.13 9.72
CA PRO A 51 19.02 -3.42 8.36
C PRO A 51 20.08 -4.51 8.33
N GLN A 52 20.97 -4.51 9.33
CA GLN A 52 22.05 -5.48 9.47
C GLN A 52 21.51 -6.87 9.81
N GLY A 53 20.59 -6.98 10.77
CA GLY A 53 20.02 -8.28 11.14
C GLY A 53 19.21 -8.88 10.01
N PHE A 54 18.43 -8.06 9.28
CA PHE A 54 17.68 -8.52 8.11
C PHE A 54 18.60 -9.03 6.99
N ALA A 55 19.67 -8.28 6.69
CA ALA A 55 20.62 -8.67 5.67
C ALA A 55 21.37 -9.96 6.04
N SER A 56 21.76 -10.12 7.30
CA SER A 56 22.36 -11.34 7.82
C SER A 56 21.40 -12.54 7.73
N PHE A 57 20.12 -12.34 8.05
CA PHE A 57 19.09 -13.39 7.95
C PHE A 57 18.97 -13.93 6.52
N LEU A 58 18.99 -13.04 5.51
CA LEU A 58 18.92 -13.43 4.10
C LEU A 58 20.28 -13.76 3.47
N HIS A 59 21.39 -13.65 4.22
CA HIS A 59 22.76 -13.78 3.70
C HIS A 59 23.04 -12.86 2.49
N VAL A 60 22.59 -11.61 2.56
CA VAL A 60 22.74 -10.59 1.51
C VAL A 60 23.52 -9.37 2.01
N PRO A 61 24.03 -8.50 1.12
CA PRO A 61 24.65 -7.24 1.53
C PRO A 61 23.69 -6.35 2.33
N VAL A 62 24.21 -5.63 3.34
CA VAL A 62 23.43 -4.74 4.22
C VAL A 62 22.62 -3.68 3.46
N VAL A 63 23.11 -3.24 2.29
CA VAL A 63 22.37 -2.30 1.43
C VAL A 63 20.98 -2.82 1.06
N VAL A 64 20.81 -4.14 0.90
CA VAL A 64 19.50 -4.75 0.61
C VAL A 64 18.55 -4.55 1.80
N GLY A 65 19.03 -4.72 3.04
CA GLY A 65 18.23 -4.46 4.23
C GLY A 65 17.75 -3.01 4.31
N TYR A 66 18.61 -2.04 3.99
CA TYR A 66 18.20 -0.64 3.88
C TYR A 66 17.17 -0.41 2.76
N LEU A 67 17.40 -0.95 1.57
CA LEU A 67 16.48 -0.78 0.44
C LEU A 67 15.10 -1.37 0.74
N VAL A 68 15.04 -2.57 1.31
CA VAL A 68 13.79 -3.22 1.72
C VAL A 68 13.09 -2.42 2.82
N GLY A 69 13.82 -2.03 3.88
CA GLY A 69 13.27 -1.23 4.97
C GLY A 69 12.70 0.11 4.49
N ILE A 70 13.45 0.83 3.64
CA ILE A 70 13.01 2.11 3.04
C ILE A 70 11.77 1.90 2.17
N ALA A 71 11.81 0.92 1.26
CA ALA A 71 10.70 0.64 0.35
C ALA A 71 9.42 0.25 1.11
N GLN A 72 9.56 -0.55 2.17
CA GLN A 72 8.43 -1.05 2.94
C GLN A 72 7.85 0.04 3.86
N PHE A 73 8.71 0.80 4.55
CA PHE A 73 8.28 1.87 5.46
C PHE A 73 7.72 3.08 4.69
N PHE A 74 8.52 3.68 3.80
CA PHE A 74 8.08 4.87 3.06
C PHE A 74 7.04 4.55 1.99
N GLY A 75 7.09 3.34 1.39
CA GLY A 75 6.02 2.87 0.51
C GLY A 75 4.70 2.69 1.26
N GLY A 76 4.73 2.07 2.44
CA GLY A 76 3.58 1.99 3.33
C GLY A 76 3.04 3.36 3.74
N LEU A 77 3.92 4.30 4.05
CA LEU A 77 3.52 5.67 4.43
C LEU A 77 2.88 6.43 3.27
N ALA A 78 3.46 6.33 2.07
CA ALA A 78 2.92 6.91 0.85
C ALA A 78 1.51 6.36 0.56
N ILE A 79 1.33 5.04 0.70
CA ILE A 79 0.01 4.40 0.58
C ILE A 79 -0.94 4.91 1.65
N LEU A 80 -0.56 4.94 2.93
CA LEU A 80 -1.45 5.36 4.01
C LEU A 80 -1.97 6.79 3.79
N LEU A 81 -1.06 7.72 3.47
CA LEU A 81 -1.39 9.13 3.26
C LEU A 81 -2.13 9.37 1.93
N GLY A 82 -2.06 8.42 0.98
CA GLY A 82 -2.54 8.62 -0.37
C GLY A 82 -1.76 9.67 -1.15
N ALA A 83 -0.48 9.87 -0.81
CA ALA A 83 0.43 10.79 -1.49
C ALA A 83 1.57 9.96 -2.10
N LEU A 84 1.83 10.09 -3.41
CA LEU A 84 2.71 9.17 -4.14
C LEU A 84 2.25 7.70 -3.99
N GLN A 85 0.93 7.50 -3.91
CA GLN A 85 0.25 6.23 -3.63
C GLN A 85 0.74 5.10 -4.55
N ARG A 86 0.75 5.33 -5.86
CA ARG A 86 1.13 4.35 -6.88
C ARG A 86 2.60 3.98 -6.76
N ILE A 87 3.47 4.95 -6.50
CA ILE A 87 4.89 4.67 -6.25
C ILE A 87 5.02 3.79 -5.01
N GLY A 88 4.33 4.16 -3.92
CA GLY A 88 4.29 3.36 -2.70
C GLY A 88 3.78 1.94 -2.94
N SER A 89 2.69 1.78 -3.69
CA SER A 89 2.14 0.48 -4.07
C SER A 89 3.14 -0.35 -4.89
N VAL A 90 3.85 0.23 -5.85
CA VAL A 90 4.89 -0.50 -6.61
C VAL A 90 6.02 -0.97 -5.70
N CYS A 91 6.50 -0.12 -4.79
CA CYS A 91 7.52 -0.48 -3.81
C CYS A 91 7.06 -1.65 -2.92
N VAL A 92 5.86 -1.57 -2.37
CA VAL A 92 5.30 -2.62 -1.51
C VAL A 92 5.09 -3.91 -2.29
N ILE A 93 4.57 -3.86 -3.52
CA ILE A 93 4.40 -5.04 -4.38
C ILE A 93 5.74 -5.74 -4.62
N ALA A 94 6.79 -4.98 -4.99
CA ALA A 94 8.12 -5.55 -5.22
C ALA A 94 8.67 -6.25 -3.96
N VAL A 95 8.52 -5.62 -2.79
CA VAL A 95 8.94 -6.20 -1.52
C VAL A 95 8.12 -7.44 -1.16
N MET A 96 6.80 -7.44 -1.38
CA MET A 96 5.96 -8.61 -1.11
C MET A 96 6.28 -9.77 -2.04
N CYS A 97 6.56 -9.54 -3.33
CA CYS A 97 7.04 -10.59 -4.24
C CYS A 97 8.32 -11.25 -3.71
N GLY A 98 9.30 -10.44 -3.29
CA GLY A 98 10.54 -10.94 -2.71
C GLY A 98 10.32 -11.69 -1.39
N ALA A 99 9.50 -11.15 -0.49
CA ALA A 99 9.18 -11.79 0.79
C ALA A 99 8.47 -13.14 0.59
N ILE A 100 7.50 -13.21 -0.32
CA ILE A 100 6.82 -14.46 -0.67
C ILE A 100 7.86 -15.45 -1.17
N TYR A 101 8.62 -15.11 -2.22
CA TYR A 101 9.52 -16.07 -2.86
C TYR A 101 10.67 -16.54 -1.97
N LEU A 102 11.30 -15.61 -1.24
CA LEU A 102 12.53 -15.89 -0.50
C LEU A 102 12.30 -16.38 0.93
N VAL A 103 11.18 -16.01 1.56
CA VAL A 103 10.94 -16.27 2.99
C VAL A 103 9.77 -17.19 3.22
N HIS A 104 8.62 -16.91 2.59
CA HIS A 104 7.37 -17.55 2.98
C HIS A 104 6.96 -18.75 2.12
N LEU A 105 7.35 -18.79 0.84
CA LEU A 105 6.98 -19.86 -0.09
C LEU A 105 7.39 -21.26 0.39
N PRO A 106 8.59 -21.47 0.98
CA PRO A 106 8.97 -22.79 1.51
C PRO A 106 8.06 -23.30 2.64
N HIS A 107 7.37 -22.41 3.34
CA HIS A 107 6.49 -22.72 4.47
C HIS A 107 5.05 -23.02 4.04
N GLY A 108 4.74 -22.95 2.73
CA GLY A 108 3.40 -23.14 2.19
C GLY A 108 2.47 -21.94 2.46
N PHE A 109 1.16 -22.15 2.45
CA PHE A 109 0.18 -21.07 2.55
C PHE A 109 -0.04 -20.59 4.00
N ASP A 110 -0.19 -21.52 4.94
CA ASP A 110 -0.64 -21.29 6.33
C ASP A 110 0.27 -20.34 7.12
N ILE A 111 -0.29 -19.20 7.54
CA ILE A 111 0.41 -18.17 8.31
C ILE A 111 0.99 -18.70 9.63
N ASN A 112 0.36 -19.69 10.28
CA ASN A 112 0.82 -20.25 11.55
C ASN A 112 2.14 -21.02 11.39
N LYS A 113 2.46 -21.43 10.16
CA LYS A 113 3.72 -22.11 9.81
C LYS A 113 4.75 -21.14 9.24
N GLY A 114 4.47 -19.84 9.23
CA GLY A 114 5.27 -18.84 8.53
C GLY A 114 4.99 -18.77 7.02
N GLY A 115 3.85 -19.27 6.57
CA GLY A 115 3.43 -19.30 5.17
C GLY A 115 3.12 -17.94 4.55
N TYR A 116 2.84 -17.94 3.24
CA TYR A 116 2.76 -16.72 2.43
C TYR A 116 1.37 -16.08 2.36
N GLU A 117 0.34 -16.64 2.99
CA GLU A 117 -1.05 -16.14 2.92
C GLU A 117 -1.17 -14.64 3.21
N PHE A 118 -0.52 -14.16 4.26
CA PHE A 118 -0.58 -12.75 4.64
C PHE A 118 0.19 -11.85 3.67
N ALA A 119 1.40 -12.26 3.26
CA ALA A 119 2.19 -11.52 2.28
C ALA A 119 1.47 -11.42 0.93
N LEU A 120 0.78 -12.49 0.51
CA LEU A 120 -0.08 -12.49 -0.67
C LEU A 120 -1.27 -11.54 -0.51
N THR A 121 -1.90 -11.53 0.66
CA THR A 121 -3.02 -10.61 0.94
C THR A 121 -2.58 -9.15 0.79
N VAL A 122 -1.46 -8.77 1.40
CA VAL A 122 -0.90 -7.42 1.30
C VAL A 122 -0.50 -7.08 -0.15
N LEU A 123 0.07 -8.04 -0.89
CA LEU A 123 0.39 -7.89 -2.31
C LEU A 123 -0.86 -7.56 -3.14
N LEU A 124 -1.94 -8.33 -2.96
CA LEU A 124 -3.18 -8.15 -3.73
C LEU A 124 -3.91 -6.85 -3.36
N VAL A 125 -3.92 -6.48 -2.08
CA VAL A 125 -4.45 -5.17 -1.65
C VAL A 125 -3.64 -4.04 -2.29
N SER A 126 -2.31 -4.14 -2.29
CA SER A 126 -1.42 -3.14 -2.90
C SER A 126 -1.61 -3.04 -4.41
N LEU A 127 -1.85 -4.15 -5.09
CA LEU A 127 -2.18 -4.17 -6.52
C LEU A 127 -3.53 -3.52 -6.82
N GLY A 128 -4.54 -3.79 -6.01
CA GLY A 128 -5.84 -3.12 -6.11
C GLY A 128 -5.74 -1.61 -5.91
N LEU A 129 -4.93 -1.17 -4.95
CA LEU A 129 -4.65 0.25 -4.68
C LEU A 129 -3.85 0.92 -5.80
N LEU A 130 -2.90 0.20 -6.41
CA LEU A 130 -2.14 0.70 -7.56
C LEU A 130 -3.07 1.03 -8.74
N ILE A 131 -4.03 0.14 -9.01
CA ILE A 131 -5.00 0.28 -10.11
C ILE A 131 -6.02 1.38 -9.79
N SER A 132 -6.56 1.38 -8.56
CA SER A 132 -7.65 2.28 -8.17
C SER A 132 -7.19 3.72 -7.93
N GLY A 133 -5.93 3.92 -7.54
CA GLY A 133 -5.41 5.23 -7.15
C GLY A 133 -5.77 5.64 -5.71
N PRO A 134 -5.46 6.90 -5.32
CA PRO A 134 -5.46 7.32 -3.91
C PRO A 134 -6.84 7.62 -3.32
N GLY A 135 -7.87 7.83 -4.14
CA GLY A 135 -9.22 8.21 -3.69
C GLY A 135 -9.33 9.64 -3.13
N ALA A 136 -10.53 10.07 -2.77
CA ALA A 136 -10.80 11.45 -2.32
C ALA A 136 -10.22 11.78 -0.93
N TYR A 137 -10.11 10.79 -0.02
CA TYR A 137 -9.53 10.97 1.32
C TYR A 137 -7.99 10.87 1.29
N SER A 138 -7.34 11.55 0.36
CA SER A 138 -5.89 11.47 0.16
C SER A 138 -5.25 12.84 0.22
N LEU A 139 -3.97 12.87 0.61
CA LEU A 139 -3.16 14.10 0.60
C LEU A 139 -2.59 14.42 -0.79
N SER A 140 -2.99 13.69 -1.83
CA SER A 140 -2.54 13.93 -3.21
C SER A 140 -2.85 15.36 -3.70
N SER A 141 -3.94 15.98 -3.22
CA SER A 141 -4.33 17.34 -3.62
C SER A 141 -3.29 18.41 -3.26
N ILE A 142 -2.45 18.16 -2.25
CA ILE A 142 -1.39 19.06 -1.74
C ILE A 142 -0.12 18.96 -2.61
N LEU A 143 0.05 17.87 -3.35
CA LEU A 143 1.23 17.67 -4.19
C LEU A 143 1.25 18.60 -5.42
N PRO A 144 2.43 18.94 -5.95
CA PRO A 144 2.53 19.68 -7.21
C PRO A 144 1.91 18.87 -8.37
N GLY A 145 1.38 19.58 -9.37
CA GLY A 145 0.57 19.01 -10.46
C GLY A 145 1.01 17.65 -11.02
N PRO A 146 2.30 17.45 -11.38
CA PRO A 146 2.78 16.18 -11.92
C PRO A 146 2.65 14.99 -10.95
N LEU A 147 2.78 15.25 -9.65
CA LEU A 147 2.81 14.23 -8.60
C LEU A 147 1.42 13.84 -8.10
N LYS A 148 0.37 14.62 -8.39
CA LYS A 148 -1.02 14.30 -7.96
C LYS A 148 -1.54 12.97 -8.51
N LYS A 149 -1.00 12.53 -9.64
CA LYS A 149 -1.39 11.28 -10.31
C LYS A 149 -0.57 10.07 -9.86
N LEU A 150 0.50 10.32 -9.10
CA LEU A 150 1.40 9.30 -8.58
C LEU A 150 0.98 8.90 -7.18
#